data_AF-A0A8J8DQH4-F1
#
_entry.id   AF-A0A8J8DQH4-F1
#
_cell.length_a   1.000
_cell.length_b   1.000
_cell.length_c   1.000
_cell.angle_alpha   90.00
_cell.angle_beta   90.00
_cell.angle_gamma   90.00
#
_symmetry.space_group_name_H-M   'P 1'
#
loop_
_entity.id
_entity.type
_entity.pdbx_description
1 polymer ?
#
loop_
_entity_poly.entity_id
_entity_poly.type
_entity_poly.pdbx_seq_one_letter_code
_entity_poly.pdbx_strand_id
1 'polypeptide(L)'
;MAVLFVFIFAIKYNILPASGLMSIPPEEGIGLAFDILKHLILPVATIVFVFVWEFIVIVARETQKEFGEVYIITEIAKGMPNKVIYWKHILKNIGITLSSFTGQKFMEMFTDYLVLDAFFSLQGLGLLLKNSFVREVVPNVGVVVNFRPYLFFPLTIIIATLFFVISLVIELIKGMLDPRVS
;
A
#
# COMPACT_ATOMS: atom_id res chain seq x y z
N MET A 1 -5.36 5.04 9.33
CA MET A 1 -6.27 5.55 8.27
C MET A 1 -7.18 4.46 7.71
N ALA A 2 -6.70 3.25 7.41
CA ALA A 2 -7.56 2.13 6.98
C ALA A 2 -8.73 1.83 7.94
N VAL A 3 -8.48 1.83 9.26
CA VAL A 3 -9.51 1.61 10.29
C VAL A 3 -10.61 2.70 10.27
N LEU A 4 -10.27 3.95 9.94
CA LEU A 4 -11.24 5.05 9.82
C LEU A 4 -12.10 4.91 8.56
N PHE A 5 -11.53 4.47 7.44
CA PHE A 5 -12.27 4.18 6.21
C PHE A 5 -13.26 3.03 6.41
N VAL A 6 -12.85 1.96 7.08
CA VAL A 6 -13.74 0.86 7.49
C VAL A 6 -14.86 1.37 8.39
N PHE A 7 -14.54 2.19 9.40
CA PHE A 7 -15.55 2.73 10.31
C PHE A 7 -16.58 3.62 9.59
N ILE A 8 -16.16 4.45 8.65
CA ILE A 8 -17.06 5.36 7.94
C ILE A 8 -17.91 4.58 6.93
N PHE A 9 -17.31 3.82 6.04
CA PHE A 9 -18.03 3.22 4.91
C PHE A 9 -18.74 1.92 5.25
N ALA A 10 -18.13 1.07 6.08
CA ALA A 10 -18.69 -0.23 6.42
C ALA A 10 -19.57 -0.16 7.67
N ILE A 11 -19.15 0.57 8.72
CA ILE A 11 -19.89 0.61 10.00
C ILE A 11 -20.95 1.73 10.02
N LYS A 12 -20.61 2.95 9.58
CA LYS A 12 -21.54 4.08 9.66
C LYS A 12 -22.54 4.14 8.50
N TYR A 13 -22.11 3.82 7.28
CA TYR A 13 -22.97 3.92 6.10
C TYR A 13 -23.54 2.59 5.60
N ASN A 14 -22.96 1.43 5.97
CA ASN A 14 -23.44 0.09 5.59
C ASN A 14 -23.62 -0.11 4.06
N ILE A 15 -22.88 0.66 3.26
CA ILE A 15 -22.98 0.64 1.79
C ILE A 15 -22.11 -0.49 1.20
N LEU A 16 -21.06 -0.88 1.91
CA LEU A 16 -20.05 -1.83 1.43
C LEU A 16 -19.78 -2.93 2.48
N PRO A 17 -19.55 -4.18 2.04
CA PRO A 17 -19.30 -5.29 2.94
C PRO A 17 -18.02 -5.06 3.74
N ALA A 18 -18.13 -5.23 5.07
CA ALA A 18 -17.03 -4.99 6.00
C ALA A 18 -15.97 -6.10 6.01
N SER A 19 -16.31 -7.30 5.49
CA SER A 19 -15.45 -8.49 5.54
C SER A 19 -15.95 -9.56 4.57
N GLY A 20 -15.02 -10.37 4.03
CA GLY A 20 -15.30 -11.49 3.12
C GLY A 20 -14.94 -11.19 1.66
N LEU A 21 -14.70 -12.24 0.87
CA LEU A 21 -14.52 -12.16 -0.59
C LEU A 21 -15.83 -12.33 -1.38
N MET A 22 -16.87 -12.87 -0.75
CA MET A 22 -18.14 -13.21 -1.37
C MET A 22 -19.28 -12.99 -0.37
N SER A 23 -20.44 -12.63 -0.90
CA SER A 23 -21.74 -12.63 -0.23
C SER A 23 -22.14 -14.07 0.12
N ILE A 24 -22.84 -14.25 1.25
CA ILE A 24 -23.45 -15.54 1.63
C ILE A 24 -24.97 -15.38 1.44
N PRO A 25 -25.64 -16.12 0.54
CA PRO A 25 -25.14 -17.23 -0.30
C PRO A 25 -24.34 -16.75 -1.54
N PRO A 26 -23.40 -17.57 -2.05
CA PRO A 26 -22.57 -17.21 -3.19
C PRO A 26 -23.41 -17.12 -4.47
N GLU A 27 -23.28 -16.01 -5.21
CA GLU A 27 -23.85 -15.87 -6.55
C GLU A 27 -23.09 -16.77 -7.54
N GLU A 28 -23.78 -17.46 -8.45
CA GLU A 28 -23.15 -18.32 -9.46
C GLU A 28 -23.00 -17.59 -10.82
N GLY A 29 -21.93 -17.89 -11.57
CA GLY A 29 -21.71 -17.33 -12.91
C GLY A 29 -21.12 -15.91 -12.93
N ILE A 30 -21.62 -15.02 -13.80
CA ILE A 30 -21.12 -13.64 -13.97
C ILE A 30 -21.39 -12.79 -12.72
N GLY A 31 -22.40 -13.14 -11.91
CA GLY A 31 -22.71 -12.50 -10.63
C GLY A 31 -21.57 -12.61 -9.62
N LEU A 32 -20.88 -13.75 -9.58
CA LEU A 32 -19.72 -13.99 -8.71
C LEU A 32 -18.58 -12.99 -8.96
N ALA A 33 -18.32 -12.64 -10.22
CA ALA A 33 -17.29 -11.65 -10.57
C ALA A 33 -17.68 -10.24 -10.10
N PHE A 34 -18.95 -9.87 -10.24
CA PHE A 34 -19.47 -8.59 -9.74
C PHE A 34 -19.46 -8.53 -8.20
N ASP A 35 -19.75 -9.63 -7.54
CA ASP A 35 -19.74 -9.74 -6.08
C ASP A 35 -18.32 -9.61 -5.52
N ILE A 36 -17.34 -10.31 -6.11
CA ILE A 36 -15.92 -10.18 -5.76
C ILE A 36 -15.44 -8.73 -5.98
N LEU A 37 -15.79 -8.12 -7.12
CA LEU A 37 -15.41 -6.73 -7.40
C LEU A 37 -15.97 -5.78 -6.34
N LYS A 38 -17.24 -5.93 -5.94
CA LYS A 38 -17.84 -5.13 -4.85
C LYS A 38 -17.10 -5.29 -3.53
N HIS A 39 -16.69 -6.50 -3.17
CA HIS A 39 -15.93 -6.77 -1.96
C HIS A 39 -14.50 -6.22 -2.01
N LEU A 40 -13.89 -6.11 -3.20
CA LEU A 40 -12.55 -5.56 -3.40
C LEU A 40 -12.50 -4.03 -3.48
N ILE A 41 -13.60 -3.35 -3.78
CA ILE A 41 -13.63 -1.87 -3.88
C ILE A 41 -13.12 -1.22 -2.60
N LEU A 42 -13.57 -1.68 -1.43
CA LEU A 42 -13.24 -1.04 -0.15
C LEU A 42 -11.75 -1.24 0.23
N PRO A 43 -11.17 -2.46 0.18
CA PRO A 43 -9.73 -2.67 0.38
C PRO A 43 -8.87 -1.90 -0.62
N VAL A 44 -9.22 -1.94 -1.92
CA VAL A 44 -8.43 -1.28 -2.97
C VAL A 44 -8.48 0.23 -2.83
N ALA A 45 -9.67 0.81 -2.62
CA ALA A 45 -9.81 2.26 -2.42
C ALA A 45 -9.00 2.73 -1.22
N THR A 46 -8.96 1.95 -0.14
CA THR A 46 -8.18 2.29 1.05
C THR A 46 -6.69 2.40 0.74
N ILE A 47 -6.12 1.44 0.01
CA ILE A 47 -4.71 1.48 -0.40
C ILE A 47 -4.45 2.67 -1.33
N VAL A 48 -5.32 2.87 -2.33
CA VAL A 48 -5.17 3.95 -3.32
C VAL A 48 -5.22 5.32 -2.65
N PHE A 49 -6.14 5.56 -1.72
CA PHE A 49 -6.25 6.84 -1.02
C PHE A 49 -5.00 7.16 -0.19
N VAL A 50 -4.46 6.17 0.52
CA VAL A 50 -3.23 6.34 1.32
C VAL A 50 -2.06 6.66 0.39
N PHE A 51 -1.89 5.89 -0.68
CA PHE A 51 -0.81 6.08 -1.64
C PHE A 51 -0.87 7.45 -2.35
N VAL A 52 -2.06 7.86 -2.82
CA VAL A 52 -2.24 9.14 -3.51
C VAL A 52 -1.92 10.32 -2.59
N TRP A 53 -2.37 10.27 -1.33
CA TRP A 53 -2.07 11.32 -0.36
C TRP A 53 -0.56 11.47 -0.14
N GLU A 54 0.12 10.36 0.11
CA GLU A 54 1.57 10.36 0.34
C GLU A 54 2.34 10.82 -0.91
N PHE A 55 1.88 10.42 -2.10
CA PHE A 55 2.43 10.85 -3.37
C PHE A 55 2.31 12.37 -3.59
N ILE A 56 1.18 12.97 -3.23
CA ILE A 56 1.00 14.42 -3.32
C ILE A 56 1.94 15.14 -2.35
N VAL A 57 2.05 14.66 -1.11
CA VAL A 57 2.90 15.26 -0.08
C VAL A 57 4.38 15.21 -0.47
N ILE A 58 4.87 14.07 -1.00
CA ILE A 58 6.26 13.97 -1.46
C ILE A 58 6.52 14.90 -2.64
N VAL A 59 5.63 14.94 -3.64
CA VAL A 59 5.80 15.80 -4.81
C VAL A 59 5.82 17.27 -4.38
N ALA A 60 4.90 17.70 -3.53
CA ALA A 60 4.85 19.07 -3.02
C ALA A 60 6.12 19.44 -2.25
N ARG A 61 6.61 18.55 -1.39
CA ARG A 61 7.82 18.77 -0.59
C ARG A 61 9.07 18.87 -1.46
N GLU A 62 9.28 17.93 -2.37
CA GLU A 62 10.48 17.93 -3.22
C GLU A 62 10.42 19.11 -4.22
N THR A 63 9.24 19.43 -4.76
CA THR A 63 9.04 20.64 -5.56
C THR A 63 9.39 21.91 -4.79
N GLN A 64 8.94 22.03 -3.53
CA GLN A 64 9.25 23.20 -2.69
C GLN A 64 10.75 23.33 -2.41
N LYS A 65 11.47 22.21 -2.24
CA LYS A 65 12.94 22.22 -2.08
C LYS A 65 13.63 22.76 -3.33
N GLU A 66 13.23 22.28 -4.52
CA GLU A 66 13.81 22.73 -5.79
C GLU A 66 13.66 24.23 -6.03
N PHE A 67 12.57 24.84 -5.55
CA PHE A 67 12.41 26.30 -5.64
C PHE A 67 13.47 27.10 -4.88
N GLY A 68 14.09 26.52 -3.87
CA GLY A 68 15.18 27.15 -3.11
C GLY A 68 16.54 27.07 -3.77
N GLU A 69 16.68 26.29 -4.86
CA GLU A 69 17.96 26.04 -5.49
C GLU A 69 18.42 27.21 -6.39
N VAL A 70 19.72 27.50 -6.35
CA VAL A 70 20.33 28.65 -7.04
C VAL A 70 20.10 28.62 -8.55
N TYR A 71 20.07 27.43 -9.15
CA TYR A 71 19.84 27.28 -10.59
C TYR A 71 18.41 27.71 -11.00
N ILE A 72 17.39 27.43 -10.16
CA ILE A 72 16.01 27.86 -10.40
C ILE A 72 15.90 29.38 -10.26
N ILE A 73 16.52 29.97 -9.22
CA ILE A 73 16.51 31.42 -9.01
C ILE A 73 17.15 32.14 -10.22
N THR A 74 18.22 31.57 -10.77
CA THR A 74 18.90 32.09 -11.96
C THR A 74 17.99 32.03 -13.20
N GLU A 75 17.26 30.93 -13.38
CA GLU A 75 16.32 30.77 -14.49
C GLU A 75 15.10 31.72 -14.38
N ILE A 76 14.63 32.00 -13.16
CA ILE A 76 13.60 33.01 -12.90
C ILE A 76 14.14 34.41 -13.26
N ALA A 77 15.38 34.73 -12.86
CA ALA A 77 16.00 36.03 -13.18
C ALA A 77 16.20 36.25 -14.69
N LYS A 78 16.37 35.17 -15.47
CA LYS A 78 16.42 35.22 -16.94
C LYS A 78 15.05 35.45 -17.59
N GLY A 79 13.95 35.47 -16.81
CA GLY A 79 12.60 35.69 -17.31
C GLY A 79 11.94 34.46 -17.94
N MET A 80 12.43 33.24 -17.64
CA MET A 80 11.77 32.05 -18.17
C MET A 80 10.36 31.87 -17.61
N PRO A 81 9.39 31.43 -18.43
CA PRO A 81 8.03 31.22 -17.97
C PRO A 81 7.96 30.08 -16.94
N ASN A 82 7.22 30.29 -15.85
CA ASN A 82 7.09 29.32 -14.74
C ASN A 82 6.74 27.90 -15.20
N LYS A 83 5.88 27.74 -16.22
CA LYS A 83 5.53 26.42 -16.78
C LYS A 83 6.74 25.66 -17.32
N VAL A 84 7.69 26.34 -17.96
CA VAL A 84 8.89 25.70 -18.49
C VAL A 84 9.82 25.29 -17.36
N ILE A 85 9.97 26.13 -16.33
CA ILE A 85 10.75 25.84 -15.13
C ILE A 85 10.20 24.57 -14.43
N TYR A 86 8.88 24.50 -14.23
CA TYR A 86 8.24 23.32 -13.65
C TYR A 86 8.48 22.04 -14.46
N TRP A 87 8.13 22.03 -15.75
CA TRP A 87 8.15 20.79 -16.56
C TRP A 87 9.55 20.33 -16.96
N LYS A 88 10.46 21.25 -17.30
CA LYS A 88 11.80 20.87 -17.80
C LYS A 88 12.85 20.75 -16.71
N HIS A 89 12.73 21.51 -15.63
CA HIS A 89 13.75 21.58 -14.60
C HIS A 89 13.31 20.87 -13.32
N ILE A 90 12.25 21.35 -12.67
CA ILE A 90 11.81 20.84 -11.37
C ILE A 90 11.36 19.38 -11.48
N LEU A 91 10.39 19.06 -12.36
CA LEU A 91 9.87 17.70 -12.50
C LEU A 91 10.94 16.69 -12.89
N LYS A 92 11.91 17.13 -13.72
CA LYS A 92 13.03 16.28 -14.13
C LYS A 92 14.00 16.00 -12.97
N ASN A 93 14.24 16.99 -12.11
CA ASN A 93 15.14 16.82 -10.96
C ASN A 93 14.51 15.97 -9.85
N ILE A 94 13.25 16.26 -9.49
CA ILE A 94 12.54 15.45 -8.48
C ILE A 94 12.24 14.03 -8.96
N GLY A 95 12.25 13.78 -10.27
CA GLY A 95 12.01 12.46 -10.87
C GLY A 95 12.92 11.36 -10.33
N ILE A 96 14.16 11.70 -9.95
CA ILE A 96 15.12 10.77 -9.33
C ILE A 96 14.66 10.41 -7.91
N THR A 97 14.22 11.39 -7.13
CA THR A 97 13.67 11.15 -5.78
C THR A 97 12.35 10.37 -5.87
N LEU A 98 11.51 10.66 -6.86
CA LEU A 98 10.24 9.98 -7.08
C LEU A 98 10.42 8.52 -7.51
N SER A 99 11.44 8.18 -8.31
CA SER A 99 11.71 6.78 -8.68
C SER A 99 12.09 5.95 -7.45
N SER A 100 12.95 6.50 -6.59
CA SER A 100 13.36 5.88 -5.33
C SER A 100 12.17 5.69 -4.38
N PHE A 101 11.35 6.75 -4.23
CA PHE A 101 10.13 6.73 -3.43
C PHE A 101 9.13 5.68 -3.93
N THR A 102 8.90 5.60 -5.24
CA THR A 102 7.94 4.67 -5.84
C THR A 102 8.32 3.22 -5.54
N GLY A 103 9.61 2.86 -5.68
CA GLY A 103 10.04 1.51 -5.36
C GLY A 103 9.98 1.18 -3.87
N GLN A 104 10.22 2.16 -2.98
CA GLN A 104 9.99 1.95 -1.54
C GLN A 104 8.50 1.73 -1.24
N LYS A 105 7.63 2.56 -1.83
CA LYS A 105 6.19 2.45 -1.63
C LYS A 105 5.61 1.13 -2.12
N PHE A 106 6.17 0.56 -3.17
CA PHE A 106 5.77 -0.76 -3.62
C PHE A 106 6.01 -1.85 -2.55
N MET A 107 7.12 -1.78 -1.81
CA MET A 107 7.38 -2.70 -0.68
C MET A 107 6.41 -2.50 0.48
N GLU A 108 6.11 -1.23 0.78
CA GLU A 108 5.14 -0.88 1.82
C GLU A 108 3.73 -1.38 1.43
N MET A 109 3.33 -1.25 0.17
CA MET A 109 2.06 -1.78 -0.34
C MET A 109 1.89 -3.28 -0.13
N PHE A 110 2.96 -4.08 -0.31
CA PHE A 110 2.93 -5.52 -0.01
C PHE A 110 2.64 -5.79 1.47
N THR A 111 3.24 -5.00 2.35
CA THR A 111 3.03 -5.09 3.80
C THR A 111 1.62 -4.69 4.18
N ASP A 112 1.14 -3.58 3.62
CA ASP A 112 -0.23 -3.08 3.83
C ASP A 112 -1.27 -4.10 3.34
N TYR A 113 -1.03 -4.74 2.20
CA TYR A 113 -1.90 -5.79 1.69
C TYR A 113 -2.01 -6.97 2.67
N LEU A 114 -0.91 -7.46 3.24
CA LEU A 114 -0.95 -8.55 4.23
C LEU A 114 -1.77 -8.18 5.46
N VAL A 115 -1.65 -6.95 5.92
CA VAL A 115 -2.46 -6.42 7.02
C VAL A 115 -3.93 -6.39 6.62
N LEU A 116 -4.24 -5.81 5.46
CA LEU A 116 -5.62 -5.70 4.97
C LEU A 116 -6.27 -7.06 4.74
N ASP A 117 -5.54 -8.06 4.23
CA ASP A 117 -6.01 -9.43 4.07
C ASP A 117 -6.39 -10.06 5.43
N ALA A 118 -5.58 -9.84 6.48
CA ALA A 118 -5.93 -10.29 7.83
C ALA A 118 -7.18 -9.59 8.40
N PHE A 119 -7.33 -8.30 8.13
CA PHE A 119 -8.47 -7.50 8.59
C PHE A 119 -9.77 -7.86 7.87
N PHE A 120 -9.75 -7.85 6.53
CA PHE A 120 -10.92 -8.11 5.69
C PHE A 120 -11.20 -9.59 5.46
N SER A 121 -10.26 -10.48 5.81
CA SER A 121 -10.36 -11.93 5.63
C SER A 121 -10.46 -12.31 4.15
N LEU A 122 -9.54 -11.78 3.34
CA LEU A 122 -9.46 -11.94 1.88
C LEU A 122 -8.82 -13.29 1.46
N GLN A 123 -8.87 -14.29 2.34
CA GLN A 123 -8.38 -15.67 2.13
C GLN A 123 -6.90 -15.80 1.70
N GLY A 124 -6.05 -14.80 1.97
CA GLY A 124 -4.63 -14.84 1.63
C GLY A 124 -3.69 -15.21 2.79
N LEU A 125 -2.40 -14.90 2.61
CA LEU A 125 -1.33 -15.18 3.57
C LEU A 125 -1.49 -14.40 4.89
N GLY A 126 -2.06 -13.20 4.84
CA GLY A 126 -2.35 -12.39 6.03
C GLY A 126 -3.44 -13.02 6.90
N LEU A 127 -4.48 -13.58 6.27
CA LEU A 127 -5.50 -14.35 7.00
C LEU A 127 -4.90 -15.61 7.64
N LEU A 128 -4.04 -16.33 6.92
CA LEU A 128 -3.36 -17.51 7.46
C LEU A 128 -2.43 -17.15 8.64
N LEU A 129 -1.75 -16.00 8.58
CA LEU A 129 -0.97 -15.47 9.70
C LEU A 129 -1.85 -15.16 10.91
N LYS A 130 -3.00 -14.50 10.68
CA LYS A 130 -4.00 -14.26 11.74
C LYS A 130 -4.49 -15.57 12.36
N ASN A 131 -4.76 -16.59 11.55
CA ASN A 131 -5.19 -17.91 12.03
C ASN A 131 -4.11 -18.66 12.83
N SER A 132 -2.85 -18.21 12.78
CA SER A 132 -1.79 -18.71 13.66
C SER A 132 -1.97 -18.26 15.12
N PHE A 133 -2.76 -17.20 15.34
CA PHE A 133 -3.13 -16.66 16.64
C PHE A 133 -4.63 -16.81 16.85
N VAL A 134 -5.05 -17.95 17.39
CA VAL A 134 -6.47 -18.21 17.64
C VAL A 134 -6.88 -17.56 18.95
N ARG A 135 -7.82 -16.62 18.89
CA ARG A 135 -8.47 -16.08 20.09
C ARG A 135 -9.63 -16.97 20.48
N GLU A 136 -9.56 -17.54 21.66
CA GLU A 136 -10.59 -18.40 22.23
C GLU A 136 -11.09 -17.79 23.53
N VAL A 137 -12.40 -17.64 23.67
CA VAL A 137 -13.01 -17.15 24.92
C VAL A 137 -13.28 -18.37 25.78
N VAL A 138 -12.46 -18.56 26.81
CA VAL A 138 -12.58 -19.68 27.74
C VAL A 138 -13.44 -19.22 28.92
N PRO A 139 -14.56 -19.91 29.23
CA PRO A 139 -15.36 -19.61 30.41
C PRO A 139 -14.48 -19.57 31.67
N ASN A 140 -14.66 -18.57 32.53
CA ASN A 140 -13.93 -18.31 33.78
C ASN A 140 -12.47 -17.85 33.67
N VAL A 141 -11.82 -17.94 32.50
CA VAL A 141 -10.41 -17.54 32.31
C VAL A 141 -10.27 -16.27 31.46
N GLY A 142 -11.30 -15.94 30.67
CA GLY A 142 -11.30 -14.77 29.78
C GLY A 142 -10.80 -15.13 28.38
N VAL A 143 -10.23 -14.16 27.67
CA VAL A 143 -9.74 -14.34 26.29
C VAL A 143 -8.34 -14.95 26.35
N VAL A 144 -8.21 -16.19 25.85
CA VAL A 144 -6.93 -16.89 25.72
C VAL A 144 -6.50 -16.85 24.25
N VAL A 145 -5.20 -16.66 24.01
CA VAL A 145 -4.62 -16.68 22.66
C VAL A 145 -3.81 -17.95 22.49
N ASN A 146 -4.34 -18.88 21.71
CA ASN A 146 -3.66 -20.11 21.34
C ASN A 146 -2.74 -19.87 20.14
N PHE A 147 -1.43 -19.90 20.41
CA PHE A 147 -0.41 -19.77 19.38
C PHE A 147 -0.15 -21.12 18.70
N ARG A 148 -0.25 -21.16 17.37
CA ARG A 148 0.01 -22.36 16.54
C ARG A 148 1.38 -22.25 15.86
N PRO A 149 2.48 -22.65 16.52
CA PRO A 149 3.84 -22.47 15.97
C PRO A 149 4.05 -23.17 14.63
N TYR A 150 3.42 -24.34 14.45
CA TYR A 150 3.50 -25.12 13.21
C TYR A 150 2.90 -24.39 11.99
N LEU A 151 2.03 -23.41 12.19
CA LEU A 151 1.47 -22.57 11.12
C LEU A 151 2.29 -21.29 10.95
N PHE A 152 2.69 -20.66 12.06
CA PHE A 152 3.36 -19.38 12.08
C PHE A 152 4.77 -19.40 11.44
N PHE A 153 5.63 -20.32 11.88
CA PHE A 153 7.03 -20.36 11.42
C PHE A 153 7.18 -20.61 9.91
N PRO A 154 6.54 -21.64 9.30
CA PRO A 154 6.69 -21.84 7.86
C PRO A 154 6.09 -20.69 7.06
N LEU A 155 4.95 -20.13 7.49
CA LEU A 155 4.29 -19.04 6.78
C LEU A 155 5.12 -17.74 6.81
N THR A 156 5.69 -17.41 7.96
CA THR A 156 6.58 -16.23 8.09
C THR A 156 7.85 -16.40 7.25
N ILE A 157 8.43 -17.60 7.17
CA ILE A 157 9.57 -17.87 6.29
C ILE A 157 9.19 -17.67 4.82
N ILE A 158 8.02 -18.16 4.39
CA ILE A 158 7.53 -17.97 3.01
C ILE A 158 7.34 -16.48 2.71
N ILE A 159 6.67 -15.74 3.59
CA ILE A 159 6.43 -14.31 3.42
C ILE A 159 7.74 -13.54 3.39
N ALA A 160 8.67 -13.84 4.31
CA ALA A 160 9.97 -13.19 4.36
C ALA A 160 10.79 -13.47 3.08
N THR A 161 10.75 -14.70 2.58
CA THR A 161 11.45 -15.08 1.34
C THR A 161 10.87 -14.35 0.14
N LEU A 162 9.54 -14.27 0.03
CA LEU A 162 8.87 -13.51 -1.02
C LEU A 162 9.23 -12.02 -0.94
N PHE A 163 9.20 -11.45 0.26
CA PHE A 163 9.56 -10.05 0.49
C PHE A 163 11.01 -9.77 0.09
N PHE A 164 11.92 -10.67 0.44
CA PHE A 164 13.33 -10.59 0.05
C PHE A 164 13.50 -10.63 -1.47
N VAL A 165 12.85 -11.56 -2.16
CA VAL A 165 12.89 -11.66 -3.63
C VAL A 165 12.35 -10.38 -4.29
N ILE A 166 11.22 -9.86 -3.80
CA ILE A 166 10.63 -8.63 -4.33
C ILE A 166 11.53 -7.42 -4.07
N SER A 167 12.15 -7.33 -2.88
CA SER A 167 13.11 -6.27 -2.55
C SER A 167 14.28 -6.27 -3.53
N LEU A 168 14.86 -7.45 -3.78
CA LEU A 168 15.97 -7.61 -4.73
C LEU A 168 15.58 -7.16 -6.14
N VAL A 169 14.38 -7.52 -6.61
CA VAL A 169 13.89 -7.09 -7.92
C VAL A 169 13.77 -5.58 -7.99
N ILE A 170 13.25 -4.93 -6.95
CA ILE A 170 13.10 -3.47 -6.91
C ILE A 170 14.45 -2.78 -6.84
N GLU A 171 15.39 -3.29 -6.04
CA GLU A 171 16.75 -2.76 -5.97
C GLU A 171 17.46 -2.88 -7.32
N LEU A 172 17.28 -3.98 -8.03
CA LEU A 172 17.82 -4.17 -9.37
C LEU A 172 17.21 -3.19 -10.38
N ILE A 173 15.88 -3.01 -10.35
CA ILE A 173 15.19 -2.03 -11.19
C ILE A 173 15.68 -0.60 -10.88
N LYS A 174 15.81 -0.25 -9.59
CA LYS A 174 16.34 1.05 -9.15
C LYS A 174 17.78 1.24 -9.63
N GLY A 175 18.63 0.22 -9.52
CA GLY A 175 20.00 0.24 -10.00
C GLY A 175 20.10 0.46 -11.51
N MET A 176 19.17 -0.09 -12.30
CA MET A 176 19.10 0.16 -13.75
C MET A 176 18.58 1.57 -14.09
N LEU A 177 17.73 2.15 -13.23
CA LEU A 177 17.10 3.45 -13.44
C LEU A 177 17.91 4.63 -12.88
N ASP A 178 18.85 4.40 -11.97
CA ASP A 178 19.64 5.45 -11.34
C ASP A 178 20.97 5.68 -12.09
N PRO A 179 21.09 6.75 -12.91
CA PRO A 179 22.32 7.06 -13.64
C PRO A 179 23.47 7.56 -12.74
N ARG A 180 23.28 7.64 -11.41
CA ARG A 180 24.35 8.02 -10.46
C ARG A 180 25.17 6.83 -9.94
N VAL A 181 24.75 5.60 -10.21
CA VAL A 181 25.40 4.36 -9.74
C VAL A 181 26.32 3.74 -10.81
N SER A 182 26.40 4.35 -12.01
CA SER A 182 27.31 3.91 -13.08
C SER A 182 28.53 4.82 -13.24
#